data_AF-A0A539DPX7-F1
#
_entry.id   AF-A0A539DPX7-F1
#
_cell.length_a   1.000
_cell.length_b   1.000
_cell.length_c   1.000
_cell.angle_alpha   90.00
_cell.angle_beta   90.00
_cell.angle_gamma   90.00
#
_symmetry.space_group_name_H-M   'P 1'
#
loop_
_entity.id
_entity.type
_entity.pdbx_description
1 polymer ?
#
loop_
_entity_poly.entity_id
_entity_poly.type
_entity_poly.pdbx_seq_one_letter_code
_entity_poly.pdbx_strand_id
1 'polypeptide(L)'
;NIYLQTFPEAKKVPDPRAQMRQQLEALRGGGSAQGGEEFLALLGLVGEPFKQTQSLQITRLSYRAGKLDVALTLPDLQRLDLLKQQLSDKGKVTIEIQSATSRDGVVEARLHIGRAGA
;
A
#
# COMPACT_ATOMS: atom_id res chain seq x y z
N ASN A 1 -5.31 16.80 39.78
CA ASN A 1 -4.94 16.02 38.58
C ASN A 1 -4.34 14.72 39.09
N ILE A 2 -5.15 13.66 39.23
CA ILE A 2 -4.80 12.42 39.96
C ILE A 2 -3.52 11.79 39.41
N TYR A 3 -3.29 11.92 38.09
CA TYR A 3 -2.14 11.39 37.36
C TYR A 3 -0.77 11.83 37.90
N LEU A 4 -0.64 13.11 38.30
CA LEU A 4 0.61 13.65 38.88
C LEU A 4 0.77 13.28 40.37
N GLN A 5 -0.30 12.82 41.02
CA GLN A 5 -0.25 12.35 42.41
C GLN A 5 0.15 10.87 42.47
N THR A 6 -0.20 10.07 41.47
CA THR A 6 0.20 8.66 41.37
C THR A 6 1.58 8.45 40.75
N PHE A 7 2.07 9.38 39.91
CA PHE A 7 3.38 9.30 39.27
C PHE A 7 4.14 10.62 39.43
N PRO A 8 4.73 10.88 40.61
CA PRO A 8 5.35 12.17 40.94
C PRO A 8 6.60 12.49 40.11
N GLU A 9 7.25 11.48 39.51
CA GLU A 9 8.37 11.67 38.58
C GLU A 9 7.94 11.95 37.12
N ALA A 10 6.64 11.89 36.82
CA ALA A 10 6.14 12.08 35.46
C ALA A 10 6.20 13.55 35.05
N LYS A 11 6.94 13.85 33.98
CA LYS A 11 6.98 15.19 33.37
C LYS A 11 5.59 15.56 32.85
N LYS A 12 5.17 16.79 33.12
CA LYS A 12 3.87 17.32 32.69
C LYS A 12 3.82 17.41 31.16
N VAL A 13 3.23 16.42 30.50
CA VAL A 13 3.04 16.39 29.04
C VAL A 13 1.78 17.21 28.70
N PRO A 14 1.88 18.32 27.96
CA PRO A 14 0.70 19.04 27.46
C PRO A 14 -0.05 18.18 26.45
N ASP A 15 -1.36 18.01 26.66
CA ASP A 15 -2.28 17.21 25.84
C ASP A 15 -1.69 15.86 25.37
N PRO A 16 -1.56 14.89 26.29
CA PRO A 16 -0.98 13.59 25.96
C PRO A 16 -1.77 12.83 24.89
N ARG A 17 -3.07 13.10 24.74
CA ARG A 17 -3.89 12.49 23.67
C ARG A 17 -3.49 13.01 22.30
N ALA A 18 -3.29 14.33 22.16
CA ALA A 18 -2.82 14.90 20.91
C ALA A 18 -1.42 14.38 20.52
N GLN A 19 -0.50 14.28 21.48
CA GLN A 19 0.84 13.72 21.21
C GLN A 19 0.79 12.25 20.81
N MET A 20 -0.02 11.42 21.49
CA MET A 20 -0.19 10.02 21.09
C MET A 20 -0.81 9.88 19.70
N ARG A 21 -1.79 10.72 19.33
CA ARG A 21 -2.36 10.70 17.96
C ARG A 21 -1.33 11.09 16.92
N GLN A 22 -0.56 12.15 17.15
CA GLN A 22 0.49 12.59 16.23
C GLN A 22 1.58 11.53 16.06
N GLN A 23 1.99 10.87 17.15
CA GLN A 23 2.94 9.76 17.08
C GLN A 23 2.35 8.56 16.33
N LEU A 24 1.07 8.25 16.57
CA LEU A 24 0.39 7.17 15.86
C LEU A 24 0.21 7.48 14.38
N GLU A 25 -0.08 8.73 14.01
CA GLU A 25 -0.12 9.20 12.63
C GLU A 25 1.26 9.16 11.97
N ALA A 26 2.31 9.54 12.68
CA ALA A 26 3.69 9.43 12.18
C ALA A 26 4.12 7.97 11.96
N LEU A 27 3.75 7.08 12.90
CA LEU A 27 3.99 5.63 12.77
C LEU A 27 3.17 5.00 11.64
N ARG A 28 1.94 5.47 11.40
CA ARG A 28 1.09 5.03 10.29
C ARG A 28 1.50 5.64 8.94
N GLY A 29 2.14 6.81 8.98
CA GLY A 29 2.42 7.66 7.84
C GLY A 29 3.83 7.53 7.26
N GLY A 30 4.69 6.65 7.79
CA GLY A 30 6.00 6.32 7.22
C GLY A 30 6.86 7.54 6.91
N GLY A 31 7.47 8.14 7.94
CA GLY A 31 8.23 9.38 7.86
C GLY A 31 9.25 9.46 6.70
N SER A 32 8.87 10.24 5.69
CA SER A 32 9.63 11.24 4.89
C SER A 32 11.08 11.02 4.41
N ALA A 33 11.73 9.88 4.65
CA ALA A 33 12.97 9.47 3.97
C ALA A 33 12.92 8.00 3.55
N GLN A 34 12.36 7.12 4.40
CA GLN A 34 12.17 5.70 4.09
C GLN A 34 11.03 5.44 3.08
N GLY A 35 9.96 6.24 3.10
CA GLY A 35 8.81 6.02 2.21
C GLY A 35 9.13 6.13 0.72
N GLY A 36 10.11 6.95 0.34
CA GLY A 36 10.56 7.08 -1.05
C GLY A 36 11.34 5.85 -1.54
N GLU A 37 12.27 5.36 -0.73
CA GLU A 37 13.04 4.14 -1.02
C GLU A 37 12.13 2.89 -1.02
N GLU A 38 11.18 2.81 -0.08
CA GLU A 38 10.19 1.75 -0.02
C GLU A 38 9.25 1.76 -1.24
N PHE A 39 8.80 2.94 -1.65
CA PHE A 39 8.02 3.11 -2.87
C PHE A 39 8.80 2.62 -4.10
N LEU A 40 10.03 3.09 -4.29
CA LEU A 40 10.86 2.70 -5.44
C LEU A 40 11.18 1.20 -5.42
N ALA A 41 11.45 0.63 -4.24
CA ALA A 41 11.68 -0.80 -4.10
C ALA A 41 10.42 -1.61 -4.47
N LEU A 42 9.24 -1.20 -4.00
CA LEU A 42 7.98 -1.85 -4.34
C LEU A 42 7.64 -1.70 -5.82
N LEU A 43 7.88 -0.51 -6.40
CA LEU A 43 7.70 -0.26 -7.83
C LEU A 43 8.62 -1.15 -8.68
N GLY A 44 9.87 -1.33 -8.27
CA GLY A 44 10.83 -2.23 -8.93
C GLY A 44 10.41 -3.71 -8.89
N LEU A 45 9.67 -4.14 -7.86
CA LEU A 45 9.13 -5.50 -7.78
C LEU A 45 7.94 -5.72 -8.71
N VAL A 46 7.06 -4.73 -8.86
CA VAL A 46 5.83 -4.85 -9.66
C VAL A 46 6.00 -4.45 -11.13
N GLY A 47 7.05 -3.69 -11.45
CA GLY A 47 7.26 -3.11 -12.77
C GLY A 47 7.42 -4.15 -13.88
N GLU A 48 8.22 -5.20 -13.65
CA GLU A 48 8.44 -6.24 -14.67
C GLU A 48 7.17 -7.08 -14.93
N PRO A 49 6.44 -7.58 -13.91
CA PRO A 49 5.13 -8.21 -14.13
C PRO A 49 4.13 -7.33 -14.90
N PHE A 50 4.06 -6.03 -14.58
CA PHE A 50 3.21 -5.10 -15.32
C PHE A 50 3.64 -4.95 -16.78
N LYS A 51 4.94 -4.87 -17.05
CA LYS A 51 5.48 -4.76 -18.41
C LYS A 51 5.25 -6.04 -19.24
N GLN A 52 5.33 -7.21 -18.61
CA GLN A 52 5.11 -8.50 -19.27
C GLN A 52 3.62 -8.78 -19.55
N THR A 53 2.71 -8.12 -18.83
CA THR A 53 1.27 -8.30 -19.04
C THR A 53 0.80 -7.51 -20.27
N GLN A 54 0.55 -8.24 -21.35
CA GLN A 54 0.19 -7.64 -22.63
C GLN A 54 -1.16 -6.92 -22.58
N SER A 55 -1.19 -5.72 -23.18
CA SER A 55 -2.38 -4.85 -23.23
C SER A 55 -2.91 -4.37 -21.86
N LEU A 56 -2.09 -4.45 -20.80
CA LEU A 56 -2.36 -3.80 -19.54
C LEU A 56 -2.20 -2.29 -19.67
N GLN A 57 -3.17 -1.52 -19.19
CA GLN A 57 -3.03 -0.07 -19.04
C GLN A 57 -3.26 0.34 -17.59
N ILE A 58 -2.31 1.06 -17.01
CA ILE A 58 -2.46 1.65 -15.67
C ILE A 58 -3.20 2.98 -15.83
N THR A 59 -4.39 3.10 -15.25
CA THR A 59 -5.21 4.32 -15.29
C THR A 59 -5.01 5.18 -14.05
N ARG A 60 -4.60 4.58 -12.93
CA ARG A 60 -4.23 5.29 -11.70
C ARG A 60 -3.17 4.51 -10.93
N LEU A 61 -2.21 5.24 -10.37
CA LEU A 61 -1.25 4.71 -9.41
C LEU A 61 -1.16 5.69 -8.23
N SER A 62 -1.28 5.19 -7.02
CA SER A 62 -1.02 5.97 -5.81
C SER A 62 -0.31 5.12 -4.77
N TYR A 63 0.50 5.75 -3.93
CA TYR A 63 1.24 5.08 -2.87
C TYR A 63 0.89 5.73 -1.53
N ARG A 64 0.49 4.91 -0.55
CA ARG A 64 0.19 5.36 0.81
C ARG A 64 0.45 4.24 1.81
N ALA A 65 1.09 4.58 2.93
CA ALA A 65 1.32 3.65 4.04
C ALA A 65 1.88 2.28 3.60
N GLY A 66 2.96 2.28 2.80
CA GLY A 66 3.63 1.05 2.36
C GLY A 66 2.93 0.28 1.24
N LYS A 67 1.81 0.76 0.71
CA LYS A 67 1.00 0.07 -0.30
C LYS A 67 0.82 0.90 -1.57
N LEU A 68 0.89 0.22 -2.72
CA LEU A 68 0.43 0.72 -4.01
C LEU A 68 -1.06 0.43 -4.15
N ASP A 69 -1.84 1.45 -4.47
CA ASP A 69 -3.21 1.33 -4.97
C ASP A 69 -3.17 1.61 -6.48
N VAL A 70 -3.51 0.57 -7.24
CA VAL A 70 -3.38 0.54 -8.70
C VAL A 70 -4.77 0.35 -9.29
N ALA A 71 -5.19 1.27 -10.16
CA ALA A 71 -6.31 1.04 -11.06
C ALA A 71 -5.77 0.77 -12.45
N LEU A 72 -6.27 -0.27 -13.10
CA LEU A 72 -5.80 -0.72 -14.40
C LEU A 72 -6.94 -1.29 -15.25
N THR A 73 -6.71 -1.34 -16.56
CA THR A 73 -7.57 -2.03 -17.52
C THR A 73 -6.81 -3.16 -18.20
N LEU A 74 -7.55 -4.23 -18.50
CA LEU A 74 -7.09 -5.44 -19.17
C LEU A 74 -8.14 -5.91 -20.19
N PRO A 75 -7.75 -6.71 -21.20
CA PRO A 75 -8.71 -7.29 -22.14
C PRO A 75 -9.68 -8.30 -21.50
N ASP A 76 -9.24 -9.04 -20.48
CA ASP A 76 -10.03 -10.12 -19.86
C ASP A 76 -9.55 -10.46 -18.44
N LEU A 77 -10.32 -11.31 -17.76
CA LEU A 77 -10.02 -11.77 -16.40
C LEU A 77 -8.86 -12.77 -16.37
N GLN A 78 -8.61 -13.51 -17.45
CA GLN A 78 -7.52 -14.49 -17.50
C GLN A 78 -6.15 -13.80 -17.40
N ARG A 79 -6.00 -12.65 -18.05
CA ARG A 79 -4.81 -11.79 -17.91
C ARG A 79 -4.68 -11.20 -16.52
N LEU A 80 -5.79 -10.86 -15.85
CA LEU A 80 -5.77 -10.39 -14.47
C LEU A 80 -5.27 -11.49 -13.52
N ASP A 81 -5.74 -12.72 -13.70
CA ASP A 81 -5.29 -13.88 -12.92
C ASP A 81 -3.81 -14.20 -13.17
N LEU A 82 -3.36 -14.15 -14.43
CA LEU A 82 -1.94 -14.33 -14.76
C LEU A 82 -1.07 -13.26 -14.10
N LEU A 83 -1.49 -11.99 -14.15
CA LEU A 83 -0.79 -10.90 -13.49
C LEU A 83 -0.69 -11.14 -11.98
N LYS A 84 -1.79 -11.57 -11.34
CA LYS A 84 -1.79 -11.90 -9.91
C LYS A 84 -0.78 -13.02 -9.60
N GLN A 85 -0.72 -14.06 -10.43
CA GLN A 85 0.24 -15.16 -10.26
C GLN A 85 1.67 -14.64 -10.40
N GLN A 86 1.96 -13.85 -11.42
CA GLN A 86 3.31 -13.30 -11.68
C GLN A 86 3.78 -12.36 -10.56
N LEU A 87 2.89 -11.54 -10.02
CA LEU A 87 3.21 -10.67 -8.89
C LEU A 87 3.38 -11.48 -7.59
N SER A 88 2.60 -12.54 -7.39
CA SER A 88 2.76 -13.43 -6.22
C SER A 88 4.01 -14.29 -6.31
N ASP A 89 4.55 -14.48 -7.52
CA ASP A 89 5.74 -15.25 -7.76
C ASP A 89 6.92 -14.68 -6.96
N LYS A 90 7.71 -15.56 -6.36
CA LYS A 90 8.82 -15.23 -5.43
C LYS A 90 8.41 -14.65 -4.07
N GLY A 91 7.10 -14.48 -3.78
CA GLY A 91 6.59 -14.16 -2.45
C GLY A 91 7.08 -12.83 -1.87
N LYS A 92 7.45 -11.87 -2.73
CA LYS A 92 8.02 -10.57 -2.31
C LYS A 92 6.96 -9.50 -2.06
N VAL A 93 5.76 -9.68 -2.61
CA VAL A 93 4.63 -8.76 -2.49
C VAL A 93 3.36 -9.49 -2.07
N THR A 94 2.47 -8.77 -1.42
CA THR A 94 1.09 -9.18 -1.14
C THR A 94 0.15 -8.44 -2.09
N ILE A 95 -0.90 -9.10 -2.55
CA ILE A 95 -1.84 -8.53 -3.53
C ILE A 95 -3.26 -8.81 -3.08
N GLU A 96 -4.07 -7.78 -3.06
CA GLU A 96 -5.50 -7.85 -2.82
C GLU A 96 -6.24 -7.24 -4.02
N ILE A 97 -7.13 -8.01 -4.65
CA ILE A 97 -8.04 -7.48 -5.68
C ILE A 97 -9.20 -6.83 -4.95
N GLN A 98 -9.28 -5.49 -5.01
CA GLN A 98 -10.36 -4.72 -4.39
C GLN A 98 -11.63 -4.77 -5.24
N SER A 99 -11.48 -4.75 -6.56
CA SER A 99 -12.58 -4.91 -7.51
C SER A 99 -12.06 -5.39 -8.85
N ALA A 100 -12.86 -6.16 -9.57
CA ALA A 100 -12.65 -6.49 -10.98
C ALA A 100 -14.01 -6.56 -11.68
N THR A 101 -14.24 -5.67 -12.64
CA THR A 101 -15.53 -5.56 -13.34
C THR A 101 -15.31 -5.55 -14.84
N SER A 102 -16.09 -6.33 -15.58
CA SER A 102 -16.10 -6.31 -17.04
C SER A 102 -17.13 -5.28 -17.54
N ARG A 103 -16.69 -4.34 -18.37
CA ARG A 103 -17.50 -3.28 -18.97
C ARG A 103 -16.94 -2.95 -20.35
N ASP A 104 -17.81 -2.79 -21.34
CA ASP A 104 -17.44 -2.33 -22.69
C ASP A 104 -16.31 -3.15 -23.34
N GLY A 105 -16.25 -4.45 -23.06
CA GLY A 105 -15.24 -5.36 -23.62
C GLY A 105 -13.87 -5.26 -22.96
N VAL A 106 -13.74 -4.56 -21.83
CA VAL A 106 -12.53 -4.50 -21.02
C VAL A 106 -12.82 -4.86 -19.55
N VAL A 107 -11.80 -5.34 -18.87
CA VAL A 107 -11.80 -5.56 -17.43
C VAL A 107 -11.15 -4.36 -16.76
N GLU A 108 -11.92 -3.66 -15.93
CA GLU A 108 -11.43 -2.64 -15.01
C GLU A 108 -11.13 -3.30 -13.66
N ALA A 109 -9.89 -3.18 -13.19
CA ALA A 109 -9.46 -3.77 -11.92
C ALA A 109 -8.83 -2.73 -11.00
N ARG A 110 -9.02 -2.95 -9.69
CA ARG A 110 -8.32 -2.23 -8.62
C ARG A 110 -7.57 -3.20 -7.73
N LEU A 111 -6.29 -2.94 -7.55
CA LEU A 111 -5.36 -3.77 -6.81
C LEU A 111 -4.73 -2.97 -5.68
N HIS A 112 -4.64 -3.59 -4.51
CA HIS A 112 -3.73 -3.15 -3.44
C HIS A 112 -2.53 -4.07 -3.41
N ILE A 113 -1.34 -3.51 -3.50
CA ILE A 113 -0.09 -4.25 -3.51
C ILE A 113 0.81 -3.72 -2.41
N GLY A 114 1.27 -4.59 -1.51
CA GLY A 114 2.22 -4.27 -0.44
C GLY A 114 3.44 -5.17 -0.51
N ARG A 115 4.43 -4.92 0.34
CA ARG A 115 5.53 -5.87 0.55
C ARG A 115 5.04 -7.08 1.35
N ALA A 116 5.58 -8.25 1.05
CA ALA A 116 5.40 -9.42 1.92
C ALA A 116 6.28 -9.29 3.17
N GLY A 117 5.72 -9.56 4.35
CA GLY A 117 6.44 -9.57 5.62
C GLY A 117 6.82 -8.21 6.20
N ALA A 118 6.19 -7.12 5.72
CA ALA A 118 6.29 -5.78 6.30
C ALA A 118 5.25 -5.57 7.42
#